data_AF-A0A7J9MNJ7-F1
#
_entry.id   AF-A0A7J9MNJ7-F1
#
_cell.length_a   1.000
_cell.length_b   1.000
_cell.length_c   1.000
_cell.angle_alpha   90.00
_cell.angle_beta   90.00
_cell.angle_gamma   90.00
#
_symmetry.space_group_name_H-M   'P 1'
#
loop_
_entity.id
_entity.type
_entity.pdbx_description
1 polymer ?
#
loop_
_entity_poly.entity_id
_entity_poly.type
_entity_poly.pdbx_seq_one_letter_code
_entity_poly.pdbx_strand_id
1 'polypeptide(L)' 'MVVVGVVGYVKTPRGLRTLGTVWAQHLSEEVKRRFYKHWCKSKKKAFTKYSKKFESEDGKKDIQSQLEKLKKYCT' A
#
# COMPACT_ATOMS: atom_id res chain seq x y z
N MET A 1 -4.50 10.27 -14.50
CA MET A 1 -3.87 9.22 -13.66
C MET A 1 -4.31 9.42 -12.21
N VAL A 2 -4.61 8.36 -11.47
CA VAL A 2 -4.96 8.42 -10.04
C VAL A 2 -3.84 7.78 -9.23
N VAL A 3 -3.29 8.51 -8.25
CA VAL A 3 -2.27 8.00 -7.33
C VAL A 3 -2.94 7.20 -6.21
N VAL A 4 -2.47 5.98 -5.96
CA VAL A 4 -3.13 5.01 -5.08
C VAL A 4 -2.26 4.54 -3.92
N GLY A 5 -1.01 4.99 -3.87
CA GLY A 5 -0.05 4.61 -2.85
C GLY A 5 1.35 5.11 -3.18
N VAL A 6 2.26 4.93 -2.24
CA VAL A 6 3.68 5.26 -2.34
C VAL A 6 4.51 4.04 -2.01
N VAL A 7 5.59 3.83 -2.78
CA VAL A 7 6.59 2.79 -2.53
C VAL A 7 7.90 3.50 -2.21
N GLY A 8 8.54 3.15 -1.11
CA GLY A 8 9.86 3.66 -0.80
C GLY A 8 10.95 2.67 -1.19
N TYR A 9 12.03 3.20 -1.77
CA TYR A 9 13.20 2.43 -2.17
C TYR A 9 14.41 2.87 -1.34
N VAL A 10 15.18 1.90 -0.85
CA VAL A 10 16.41 2.13 -0.12
C VAL A 10 17.60 1.63 -0.94
N LYS A 11 18.70 2.40 -0.93
CA LYS A 11 19.95 2.01 -1.58
C LYS A 11 20.62 0.88 -0.79
N THR A 12 20.89 -0.22 -1.46
CA THR A 12 21.68 -1.35 -0.93
C THR A 12 22.93 -1.56 -1.81
N PRO A 13 23.94 -2.31 -1.34
CA PRO A 13 25.13 -2.60 -2.16
C PRO A 13 24.81 -3.28 -3.50
N ARG A 14 23.64 -3.93 -3.62
CA ARG A 14 23.18 -4.61 -4.83
C ARG A 14 22.16 -3.80 -5.65
N GLY A 15 22.03 -2.50 -5.37
CA GLY A 15 21.05 -1.61 -6.01
C GLY A 15 19.89 -1.22 -5.10
N LEU A 16 18.85 -0.62 -5.68
CA LEU A 16 17.66 -0.18 -4.96
C LEU A 16 16.79 -1.38 -4.57
N ARG A 17 16.32 -1.41 -3.33
CA ARG A 17 15.36 -2.41 -2.84
C ARG A 17 14.12 -1.71 -2.29
N THR A 18 12.95 -2.29 -2.54
CA THR A 18 11.70 -1.84 -1.91
C THR A 18 11.78 -2.01 -0.39
N LEU A 19 11.67 -0.91 0.35
CA LEU A 19 11.60 -0.93 1.81
C LEU A 19 10.17 -1.22 2.29
N GLY A 20 9.19 -0.59 1.66
CA GLY A 20 7.78 -0.76 2.01
C GLY A 20 6.85 -0.02 1.06
N THR A 21 5.56 -0.27 1.23
CA THR A 21 4.49 0.34 0.43
C THR A 21 3.35 0.78 1.34
N VAL A 22 2.95 2.04 1.22
CA VAL A 22 1.77 2.59 1.90
C VAL A 22 0.71 2.86 0.84
N TRP A 23 -0.50 2.34 1.05
CA TRP A 23 -1.62 2.51 0.10
C TRP A 23 -2.59 3.57 0.60
N ALA A 24 -3.35 4.17 -0.32
CA ALA A 24 -4.47 5.02 0.03
C ALA A 24 -5.58 4.21 0.71
N GLN A 25 -6.35 4.88 1.59
CA GLN A 25 -7.48 4.27 2.29
C GLN A 25 -8.56 3.78 1.32
N HIS A 26 -8.95 4.63 0.38
CA HIS A 26 -10.00 4.35 -0.59
C HIS A 26 -9.39 4.06 -1.96
N LEU A 27 -9.61 2.83 -2.44
CA LEU A 27 -9.14 2.37 -3.74
C LEU A 27 -10.33 2.04 -4.64
N SER A 28 -10.31 2.58 -5.86
CA SER A 28 -11.31 2.30 -6.89
C SER A 28 -11.30 0.82 -7.30
N GLU A 29 -12.42 0.35 -7.86
CA GLU A 29 -12.54 -1.01 -8.35
C GLU A 29 -11.53 -1.31 -9.47
N GLU A 30 -11.24 -0.32 -10.32
CA GLU A 30 -10.29 -0.42 -11.43
C GLU A 30 -8.88 -0.81 -10.96
N VAL A 31 -8.45 -0.29 -9.81
CA VAL A 31 -7.17 -0.64 -9.19
C VAL A 31 -7.25 -2.06 -8.64
N LYS A 32 -8.33 -2.41 -7.93
CA LYS A 32 -8.56 -3.75 -7.37
C LYS A 32 -8.60 -4.83 -8.46
N ARG A 33 -9.09 -4.52 -9.67
CA ARG A 33 -9.09 -5.42 -10.85
C ARG A 33 -7.70 -5.90 -11.22
N ARG A 34 -6.67 -5.08 -11.03
CA ARG A 34 -5.27 -5.45 -11.32
C ARG A 34 -4.75 -6.58 -10.43
N PHE A 35 -5.38 -6.83 -9.27
CA PHE A 35 -4.97 -7.85 -8.31
C PHE A 35 -5.64 -9.22 -8.53
N TYR A 36 -6.46 -9.37 -9.59
CA TYR A 36 -7.11 -10.63 -9.93
C TYR A 36 -7.00 -10.93 -11.42
N LYS A 37 -6.37 -12.06 -11.77
CA LYS A 37 -6.35 -12.57 -13.15
C LYS A 37 -7.77 -12.89 -13.66
N HIS A 38 -8.66 -13.35 -12.78
CA HIS A 38 -10.07 -13.61 -13.09
C HIS A 38 -10.99 -12.81 -12.15
N TRP A 39 -11.22 -11.54 -12.50
CA TRP A 39 -12.02 -10.63 -11.68
C TRP A 39 -13.44 -11.12 -11.42
N CYS A 40 -14.18 -11.50 -12.47
CA CYS A 40 -15.60 -11.85 -12.38
C CYS A 40 -15.87 -13.11 -11.54
N LYS A 41 -14.92 -14.06 -11.51
CA LYS A 41 -15.01 -15.30 -10.71
C LYS A 41 -14.45 -15.15 -9.29
N SER A 42 -13.90 -13.99 -8.95
CA SER A 42 -13.26 -13.76 -7.66
C SER A 42 -14.24 -13.25 -6.60
N LYS A 43 -13.86 -13.39 -5.32
CA LYS A 43 -14.58 -12.80 -4.18
C LYS A 43 -14.28 -11.29 -3.99
N LYS A 44 -13.43 -10.68 -4.82
CA LYS A 44 -13.10 -9.23 -4.82
C LYS A 44 -12.68 -8.67 -3.44
N LYS A 45 -11.89 -9.42 -2.67
CA LYS A 45 -11.47 -9.06 -1.29
C LYS A 45 -10.18 -8.22 -1.19
N ALA A 46 -9.57 -7.81 -2.30
CA ALA A 46 -8.36 -7.00 -2.30
C ALA A 46 -8.57 -5.70 -1.50
N PHE A 47 -7.60 -5.39 -0.63
CA PHE A 47 -7.57 -4.20 0.24
C PHE A 47 -8.70 -4.04 1.27
N THR A 48 -9.61 -5.01 1.40
CA THR A 48 -10.70 -4.95 2.39
C THR A 48 -10.20 -4.84 3.83
N LYS A 49 -9.18 -5.61 4.21
CA LYS A 49 -8.55 -5.52 5.54
C LYS A 49 -7.69 -4.26 5.69
N TYR A 50 -7.04 -3.81 4.61
CA TYR A 50 -6.16 -2.65 4.65
C TYR A 50 -6.97 -1.37 4.86
N SER A 51 -8.09 -1.21 4.17
CA SER A 51 -9.01 -0.08 4.37
C SER A 51 -9.48 0.04 5.82
N LYS A 52 -9.75 -1.10 6.48
CA LYS A 52 -10.16 -1.14 7.89
C LYS A 52 -9.08 -0.67 8.87
N LYS A 53 -7.80 -0.74 8.50
CA LYS A 53 -6.73 -0.18 9.36
C LYS A 53 -6.87 1.34 9.54
N PHE A 54 -7.50 2.03 8.60
CA PHE A 54 -7.76 3.46 8.75
C PHE A 54 -8.97 3.77 9.64
N GLU A 55 -9.74 2.75 10.08
CA GLU A 55 -10.87 2.94 10.97
C GLU A 55 -10.42 2.96 12.44
N SER A 56 -9.41 2.16 12.81
CA SER A 56 -8.85 2.11 14.16
C SER A 56 -7.72 3.13 14.38
N GLU A 57 -7.60 3.67 15.60
CA GLU A 57 -6.48 4.57 15.92
C GLU A 57 -5.13 3.87 15.81
N ASP A 58 -5.02 2.63 16.29
CA ASP A 58 -3.76 1.88 16.23
C ASP A 58 -3.33 1.59 14.79
N GLY A 59 -4.30 1.33 13.90
CA GLY A 59 -4.02 1.12 12.49
C GLY A 59 -3.56 2.40 11.80
N LYS A 60 -4.14 3.56 12.13
CA LYS A 60 -3.64 4.87 11.67
C LYS A 60 -2.21 5.14 12.14
N LYS A 61 -1.91 4.83 13.41
CA LYS A 61 -0.55 4.97 13.98
C LYS A 61 0.46 4.06 13.27
N ASP A 62 0.09 2.82 12.96
CA ASP A 62 0.93 1.88 12.17
C ASP A 62 1.23 2.47 10.78
N ILE A 63 0.21 2.97 10.07
CA ILE A 63 0.37 3.56 8.74
C ILE A 63 1.26 4.81 8.78
N GLN A 64 1.09 5.66 9.79
CA GLN A 64 1.92 6.85 9.98
C GLN A 64 3.38 6.47 10.27
N SER A 65 3.62 5.49 11.13
CA SER A 65 4.96 4.97 11.40
C SER A 65 5.62 4.37 10.15
N GLN A 66 4.85 3.67 9.31
CA GLN A 66 5.34 3.18 8.02
C GLN A 66 5.74 4.34 7.11
N LEU A 67 4.92 5.39 7.02
CA LEU A 67 5.22 6.58 6.23
C LEU A 67 6.51 7.28 6.71
N GLU A 68 6.70 7.41 8.01
CA GLU A 68 7.90 8.00 8.61
C GLU A 68 9.15 7.17 8.34
N LYS A 69 9.06 5.84 8.40
CA LYS A 69 10.15 4.94 8.01
C LYS A 69 10.53 5.14 6.55
N LEU A 70 9.55 5.27 5.66
CA LEU A 70 9.82 5.53 4.24
C LEU A 70 10.54 6.88 4.07
N LYS A 71 10.06 7.94 4.71
CA LYS A 71 10.69 9.27 4.66
C LYS A 71 12.13 9.28 5.20
N LYS A 72 12.40 8.50 6.23
CA LYS A 72 13.71 8.48 6.90
C LYS A 72 14.77 7.71 6.10
N TYR A 73 14.40 6.57 5.54
CA TYR A 73 15.38 5.61 4.99
C TYR A 73 15.38 5.52 3.46
N CYS A 74 14.30 5.92 2.81
CA CYS A 74 14.23 5.88 1.35
C CYS A 74 14.87 7.13 0.77
N THR A 75 15.54 6.97 -0.36
CA THR A 75 16.23 8.04 -1.10
C THR A 75 15.56 8.25 -2.45
#